data_AF-A0A8R1DWK0-F1
#
_entry.id   AF-A0A8R1DWK0-F1
#
_cell.length_a   1.000
_cell.length_b   1.000
_cell.length_c   1.000
_cell.angle_alpha   90.00
_cell.angle_beta   90.00
_cell.angle_gamma   90.00
#
_symmetry.space_group_name_H-M   'P 1'
#
loop_
_entity.id
_entity.type
_entity.pdbx_description
1 polymer ?
#
loop_
_entity_poly.entity_id
_entity_poly.type
_entity_poly.pdbx_seq_one_letter_code
_entity_poly.pdbx_strand_id
1 'polypeptide(L)'
;MLLLILLVTAVFTTNGCVYKGEKYKDGETWVARSTFVLRCNVTKSGWKTSVVGCRTDEGVQVNPGQTVHEGNTKYECLKEKDGSVEIRRTLNIKKKKSCGDHSIGESWVFEKNFMAKCTEKGVQVTDCISDSGIPVPLNGSLVLSGVKYDCVMEASGKISIHRDAAPQITASRPTTLSPVEILGPMFKSFDSSDVNELLARTTAAPEQEVSASEQLMENAETTCDFEGENRKSGDIWVSDGIFTKKCTDDGATVILNCIVDDKTILNVDTEFTIGKKTYKCYRKKEENRVYYEVRIN
;
A
#
# COMPACT_ATOMS: atom_id res chain seq x y z
N MET A 1 -81.92 34.29 -39.83
CA MET A 1 -81.82 32.94 -39.22
C MET A 1 -80.36 32.53 -39.25
N LEU A 2 -79.65 32.66 -38.12
CA LEU A 2 -78.24 32.28 -38.01
C LEU A 2 -78.12 31.32 -36.83
N LEU A 3 -77.76 30.06 -37.09
CA LEU A 3 -77.72 29.01 -36.07
C LEU A 3 -76.32 28.94 -35.46
N LEU A 4 -76.17 29.45 -34.22
CA LEU A 4 -74.93 29.32 -33.45
C LEU A 4 -74.82 27.89 -32.90
N ILE A 5 -74.01 27.06 -33.57
CA ILE A 5 -73.69 25.71 -33.09
C ILE A 5 -72.63 25.83 -31.98
N LEU A 6 -73.08 25.65 -30.74
CA LEU A 6 -72.22 25.65 -29.56
C LEU A 6 -71.46 24.31 -29.49
N LEU A 7 -70.20 24.31 -29.92
CA LEU A 7 -69.31 23.16 -29.78
C LEU A 7 -68.91 22.97 -28.31
N VAL A 8 -69.69 22.16 -27.59
CA VAL A 8 -69.35 21.71 -26.24
C VAL A 8 -68.18 20.73 -26.34
N THR A 9 -66.96 21.21 -26.11
CA THR A 9 -65.78 20.36 -25.97
C THR A 9 -65.87 19.57 -24.68
N ALA A 10 -66.29 18.30 -24.79
CA ALA A 10 -66.27 17.37 -23.67
C ALA A 10 -64.83 17.21 -23.16
N VAL A 11 -64.54 17.77 -21.99
CA VAL A 11 -63.26 17.55 -21.29
C VAL A 11 -63.29 16.11 -20.78
N PHE A 12 -62.79 15.18 -21.58
CA PHE A 12 -62.56 13.80 -21.15
C PHE A 12 -61.54 13.80 -20.01
N THR A 13 -62.03 13.69 -18.79
CA THR A 13 -61.21 13.44 -17.61
C THR A 13 -60.62 12.04 -17.72
N THR A 14 -59.44 11.95 -18.31
CA THR A 14 -58.67 10.71 -18.42
C THR A 14 -58.34 10.21 -17.01
N ASN A 15 -59.12 9.25 -16.52
CA ASN A 15 -58.87 8.58 -15.25
C ASN A 15 -57.51 7.88 -15.32
N GLY A 16 -56.60 8.29 -14.44
CA GLY A 16 -55.21 7.86 -14.46
C GLY A 16 -54.48 8.31 -13.20
N CYS A 17 -53.32 7.70 -12.93
CA CYS A 17 -52.51 8.04 -11.79
C CYS A 17 -51.75 9.35 -12.04
N VAL A 18 -51.64 10.19 -11.01
CA VAL A 18 -50.80 11.40 -11.06
C VAL A 18 -49.56 11.19 -10.22
N TYR A 19 -48.38 11.19 -10.83
CA TYR A 19 -47.10 11.03 -10.14
C TYR A 19 -46.15 12.17 -10.51
N LYS A 20 -45.80 13.01 -9.53
CA LYS A 20 -44.98 14.23 -9.71
C LYS A 20 -45.49 15.20 -10.79
N GLY A 21 -46.80 15.28 -10.98
CA GLY A 21 -47.45 16.13 -11.99
C GLY A 21 -47.75 15.42 -13.32
N GLU A 22 -47.03 14.35 -13.64
CA GLU A 22 -47.27 13.53 -14.83
C GLU A 22 -48.48 12.61 -14.67
N LYS A 23 -49.20 12.36 -15.77
CA LYS A 23 -50.40 11.52 -15.83
C LYS A 23 -50.12 10.19 -16.52
N TYR A 24 -50.46 9.09 -15.85
CA TYR A 24 -50.26 7.72 -16.35
C TYR A 24 -51.60 7.00 -16.47
N LYS A 25 -51.81 6.26 -17.56
CA LYS A 25 -53.03 5.48 -17.82
C LYS A 25 -53.09 4.25 -16.91
N ASP A 26 -54.26 3.64 -16.78
CA ASP A 26 -54.38 2.37 -16.06
C ASP A 26 -53.47 1.29 -16.68
N GLY A 27 -52.81 0.52 -15.83
CA GLY A 27 -51.84 -0.50 -16.23
C GLY A 27 -50.47 0.03 -16.70
N GLU A 28 -50.32 1.34 -16.96
CA GLU A 28 -49.08 1.94 -17.46
C GLU A 28 -47.95 1.83 -16.42
N THR A 29 -46.73 1.62 -16.90
CA THR A 29 -45.52 1.45 -16.07
C THR A 29 -44.43 2.46 -16.38
N TRP A 30 -43.79 3.00 -15.35
CA TRP A 30 -42.69 3.97 -15.48
C TRP A 30 -41.61 3.77 -14.42
N VAL A 31 -40.43 4.35 -14.65
CA VAL A 31 -39.30 4.27 -13.71
C VAL A 31 -39.28 5.50 -12.80
N ALA A 32 -39.43 5.29 -11.50
CA ALA A 32 -39.25 6.32 -10.48
C ALA A 32 -37.86 6.22 -9.83
N ARG A 33 -37.23 7.38 -9.59
CA ARG A 33 -35.91 7.52 -8.94
C ARG A 33 -34.82 6.63 -9.59
N SER A 34 -34.90 6.45 -10.90
CA SER A 34 -34.03 5.54 -11.70
C SER A 34 -34.02 4.07 -11.27
N THR A 35 -34.84 3.67 -10.29
CA THR A 35 -34.61 2.44 -9.50
C THR A 35 -35.86 1.59 -9.34
N PHE A 36 -37.06 2.17 -9.31
CA PHE A 36 -38.30 1.43 -9.07
C PHE A 36 -39.20 1.51 -10.29
N VAL A 37 -39.65 0.35 -10.79
CA VAL A 37 -40.69 0.29 -11.81
C VAL A 37 -42.04 0.35 -11.10
N LEU A 38 -42.76 1.45 -11.28
CA LEU A 38 -44.10 1.65 -10.77
C LEU A 38 -45.12 1.25 -11.84
N ARG A 39 -46.30 0.82 -11.39
CA ARG A 39 -47.49 0.59 -12.20
C ARG A 39 -48.66 1.42 -11.69
N CYS A 40 -49.42 2.03 -12.59
CA CYS A 40 -50.70 2.64 -12.26
C CYS A 40 -51.80 1.58 -12.17
N ASN A 41 -52.63 1.67 -11.13
CA ASN A 41 -53.80 0.83 -10.95
C ASN A 41 -54.99 1.73 -10.65
N VAL A 42 -55.90 1.88 -11.61
CA VAL A 42 -57.14 2.65 -11.49
C VAL A 42 -58.27 1.72 -11.08
N THR A 43 -59.07 2.16 -10.13
CA THR A 43 -60.23 1.45 -9.59
C THR A 43 -61.45 2.37 -9.60
N LYS A 44 -62.66 1.82 -9.42
CA LYS A 44 -63.89 2.63 -9.30
C LYS A 44 -63.84 3.64 -8.14
N SER A 45 -63.03 3.37 -7.12
CA SER A 45 -62.83 4.19 -5.91
C SER A 45 -61.67 5.19 -6.01
N GLY A 46 -60.98 5.30 -7.15
CA GLY A 46 -59.78 6.12 -7.31
C GLY A 46 -58.58 5.32 -7.81
N TRP A 47 -57.38 5.87 -7.75
CA TRP A 47 -56.18 5.25 -8.30
C TRP A 47 -55.08 5.06 -7.23
N LYS A 48 -54.21 4.08 -7.44
CA LYS A 48 -52.98 3.89 -6.67
C LYS A 48 -51.80 3.52 -7.56
N THR A 49 -50.62 3.93 -7.15
CA THR A 49 -49.36 3.44 -7.74
C THR A 49 -48.85 2.24 -6.95
N SER A 50 -48.19 1.29 -7.58
CA SER A 50 -47.59 0.13 -6.89
C SER A 50 -46.27 -0.25 -7.53
N VAL A 51 -45.27 -0.64 -6.74
CA VAL A 51 -43.97 -1.08 -7.25
C VAL A 51 -44.13 -2.51 -7.82
N VAL A 52 -43.80 -2.68 -9.10
CA VAL A 52 -43.88 -3.96 -9.82
C VAL A 52 -42.50 -4.53 -10.17
N GLY A 53 -41.42 -3.81 -9.83
CA GLY A 53 -40.06 -4.29 -9.96
C GLY A 53 -39.03 -3.24 -9.57
N CYS A 54 -37.79 -3.68 -9.47
CA CYS A 54 -36.62 -2.83 -9.38
C CYS A 54 -35.96 -2.72 -10.76
N ARG A 55 -35.23 -1.64 -11.04
CA ARG A 55 -34.44 -1.45 -12.25
C ARG A 55 -32.96 -1.50 -11.91
N THR A 56 -32.20 -2.29 -12.67
CA THR A 56 -30.74 -2.32 -12.60
C THR A 56 -30.12 -1.09 -13.29
N ASP A 57 -28.80 -0.95 -13.24
CA ASP A 57 -28.13 0.19 -13.86
C ASP A 57 -28.04 0.07 -15.39
N GLU A 58 -27.91 -1.15 -15.93
CA GLU A 58 -28.07 -1.44 -17.37
C GLU A 58 -29.55 -1.40 -17.82
N GLY A 59 -30.47 -1.28 -16.86
CA GLY A 59 -31.87 -0.97 -17.11
C GLY A 59 -32.83 -2.15 -17.14
N VAL A 60 -32.38 -3.37 -16.82
CA VAL A 60 -33.20 -4.59 -16.70
C VAL A 60 -34.18 -4.45 -15.54
N GLN A 61 -35.41 -4.94 -15.72
CA GLN A 61 -36.41 -5.03 -14.65
C GLN A 61 -36.26 -6.34 -13.87
N VAL A 62 -36.09 -6.22 -12.55
CA VAL A 62 -36.04 -7.33 -11.59
C VAL A 62 -37.36 -7.38 -10.84
N ASN A 63 -38.05 -8.52 -10.88
CA ASN A 63 -39.32 -8.68 -10.17
C ASN A 63 -39.10 -8.72 -8.64
N PRO A 64 -40.06 -8.25 -7.82
CA PRO A 64 -39.94 -8.31 -6.36
C PRO A 64 -39.81 -9.75 -5.86
N GLY A 65 -38.87 -9.98 -4.94
CA GLY A 65 -38.44 -11.31 -4.49
C GLY A 65 -37.43 -12.01 -5.41
N GLN A 66 -36.87 -11.36 -6.42
CA GLN A 66 -35.89 -11.97 -7.36
C GLN A 66 -34.48 -11.37 -7.24
N THR A 67 -33.53 -12.17 -7.69
CA THR A 67 -32.11 -11.82 -7.80
C THR A 67 -31.66 -11.96 -9.25
N VAL A 68 -30.87 -11.00 -9.74
CA VAL A 68 -30.17 -11.09 -11.03
C VAL A 68 -28.70 -10.71 -10.86
N HIS A 69 -27.89 -11.03 -11.87
CA HIS A 69 -26.48 -10.65 -11.94
C HIS A 69 -26.23 -9.90 -13.26
N GLU A 70 -25.56 -8.74 -13.17
CA GLU A 70 -25.09 -7.96 -14.31
C GLU A 70 -23.61 -7.66 -14.12
N GLY A 71 -22.76 -8.16 -15.03
CA GLY A 71 -21.31 -8.10 -14.87
C GLY A 71 -20.86 -8.69 -13.53
N ASN A 72 -20.19 -7.88 -12.72
CA ASN A 72 -19.75 -8.25 -11.37
C ASN A 72 -20.78 -7.89 -10.28
N THR A 73 -21.96 -7.33 -10.59
CA THR A 73 -22.92 -6.86 -9.60
C THR A 73 -24.09 -7.83 -9.46
N LYS A 74 -24.39 -8.24 -8.22
CA LYS A 74 -25.65 -8.92 -7.86
C LYS A 74 -26.68 -7.87 -7.47
N TYR A 75 -27.86 -7.92 -8.09
CA TYR A 75 -29.02 -7.10 -7.75
C TYR A 75 -30.10 -7.97 -7.13
N GLU A 76 -30.62 -7.57 -5.97
CA GLU A 76 -31.69 -8.27 -5.26
C GLU A 76 -32.85 -7.29 -5.08
N CYS A 77 -34.00 -7.58 -5.69
CA CYS A 77 -35.20 -6.77 -5.50
C CYS A 77 -35.98 -7.39 -4.33
N LEU A 78 -35.66 -6.96 -3.11
CA LEU A 78 -36.27 -7.47 -1.88
C LEU A 78 -37.73 -7.03 -1.78
N LYS A 79 -38.59 -7.90 -1.24
CA LYS A 79 -40.00 -7.62 -0.99
C LYS A 79 -40.34 -8.00 0.44
N GLU A 80 -40.76 -7.00 1.22
CA GLU A 80 -41.12 -7.18 2.61
C GLU A 80 -42.57 -7.62 2.79
N LYS A 81 -42.88 -8.08 4.01
CA LYS A 81 -44.22 -8.59 4.37
C LYS A 81 -45.31 -7.51 4.34
N ASP A 82 -44.93 -6.25 4.54
CA ASP A 82 -45.83 -5.09 4.42
C ASP A 82 -46.08 -4.66 2.96
N GLY A 83 -45.40 -5.29 2.00
CA GLY A 83 -45.48 -4.96 0.57
C GLY A 83 -44.52 -3.86 0.12
N SER A 84 -43.64 -3.36 0.99
CA SER A 84 -42.53 -2.50 0.59
C SER A 84 -41.49 -3.27 -0.23
N VAL A 85 -40.74 -2.54 -1.06
CA VAL A 85 -39.78 -3.10 -2.03
C VAL A 85 -38.49 -2.29 -1.97
N GLU A 86 -37.36 -2.99 -1.82
CA GLU A 86 -36.02 -2.42 -1.77
C GLU A 86 -35.14 -3.04 -2.86
N ILE A 87 -34.20 -2.27 -3.44
CA ILE A 87 -33.12 -2.85 -4.24
C ILE A 87 -31.85 -2.92 -3.41
N ARG A 88 -31.28 -4.12 -3.25
CA ARG A 88 -29.94 -4.31 -2.70
C ARG A 88 -28.97 -4.59 -3.85
N ARG A 89 -27.84 -3.90 -3.85
CA ARG A 89 -26.76 -4.05 -4.84
C ARG A 89 -25.50 -4.57 -4.15
N THR A 90 -24.88 -5.61 -4.67
CA THR A 90 -23.66 -6.20 -4.09
C THR A 90 -22.63 -6.44 -5.19
N LEU A 91 -21.52 -5.70 -5.11
CA LEU A 91 -20.39 -5.80 -6.02
C LEU A 91 -19.55 -7.05 -5.70
N ASN A 92 -19.72 -8.11 -6.48
CA ASN A 92 -18.88 -9.30 -6.46
C ASN A 92 -17.61 -9.07 -7.28
N ILE A 93 -16.79 -8.11 -6.85
CA ILE A 93 -15.43 -7.98 -7.38
C ILE A 93 -14.67 -9.24 -6.99
N LYS A 94 -14.28 -10.05 -7.99
CA LYS A 94 -13.36 -11.18 -7.78
C LYS A 94 -12.03 -10.61 -7.27
N LYS A 95 -11.83 -10.60 -5.95
CA LYS A 95 -10.58 -10.15 -5.33
C LYS A 95 -9.41 -10.90 -5.95
N LYS A 96 -8.41 -10.17 -6.41
CA LYS A 96 -7.20 -10.73 -7.02
C LYS A 96 -6.46 -11.50 -5.94
N LYS A 97 -6.44 -12.84 -6.01
CA LYS A 97 -5.93 -13.71 -4.93
C LYS A 97 -4.40 -13.66 -4.77
N SER A 98 -3.68 -13.28 -5.83
CA SER A 98 -2.22 -13.16 -5.87
C SER A 98 -1.78 -12.20 -6.98
N CYS A 99 -0.51 -11.86 -6.99
CA CYS A 99 0.15 -11.06 -8.01
C CYS A 99 1.24 -11.89 -8.69
N GLY A 100 0.83 -12.80 -9.57
CA GLY A 100 1.72 -13.90 -9.99
C GLY A 100 1.87 -14.87 -8.83
N ASP A 101 3.11 -15.14 -8.46
CA ASP A 101 3.47 -16.06 -7.36
C ASP A 101 3.39 -15.40 -5.96
N HIS A 102 3.28 -14.08 -5.89
CA HIS A 102 3.21 -13.33 -4.63
C HIS A 102 1.79 -13.24 -4.05
N SER A 103 1.63 -13.56 -2.77
CA SER A 103 0.35 -13.49 -2.04
C SER A 103 -0.07 -12.05 -1.72
N ILE A 104 -1.38 -11.79 -1.53
CA ILE A 104 -1.84 -10.45 -1.10
C ILE A 104 -1.19 -10.08 0.23
N GLY A 105 -0.58 -8.89 0.29
CA GLY A 105 0.11 -8.37 1.47
C GLY A 105 1.62 -8.61 1.46
N GLU A 106 2.10 -9.55 0.64
CA GLU A 106 3.53 -9.81 0.44
C GLU A 106 4.24 -8.63 -0.23
N SER A 107 5.47 -8.36 0.20
CA SER A 107 6.37 -7.36 -0.37
C SER A 107 7.67 -8.00 -0.81
N TRP A 108 8.24 -7.54 -1.92
CA TRP A 108 9.50 -8.04 -2.50
C TRP A 108 10.25 -6.93 -3.23
N VAL A 109 11.56 -7.12 -3.45
CA VAL A 109 12.35 -6.22 -4.28
C VAL A 109 12.14 -6.55 -5.76
N PHE A 110 11.60 -5.60 -6.52
CA PHE A 110 11.40 -5.67 -7.96
C PHE A 110 12.51 -4.93 -8.71
N GLU A 111 13.03 -5.55 -9.77
CA GLU A 111 14.10 -5.02 -10.65
C GLU A 111 15.33 -4.47 -9.90
N LYS A 112 15.62 -4.97 -8.68
CA LYS A 112 16.68 -4.52 -7.76
C LYS A 112 16.58 -3.06 -7.28
N ASN A 113 15.60 -2.28 -7.75
CA ASN A 113 15.52 -0.83 -7.54
C ASN A 113 14.24 -0.37 -6.83
N PHE A 114 13.25 -1.25 -6.65
CA PHE A 114 11.94 -0.89 -6.11
C PHE A 114 11.45 -1.90 -5.08
N MET A 115 10.84 -1.45 -3.99
CA MET A 115 10.01 -2.29 -3.13
C MET A 115 8.62 -2.37 -3.75
N ALA A 116 8.18 -3.56 -4.11
CA ALA A 116 6.85 -3.85 -4.62
C ALA A 116 6.02 -4.58 -3.56
N LYS A 117 4.70 -4.39 -3.61
CA LYS A 117 3.74 -5.05 -2.73
C LYS A 117 2.55 -5.56 -3.53
N CYS A 118 2.09 -6.77 -3.24
CA CYS A 118 0.85 -7.29 -3.81
C CYS A 118 -0.35 -6.77 -3.02
N THR A 119 -1.27 -6.12 -3.70
CA THR A 119 -2.52 -5.60 -3.12
C THR A 119 -3.73 -6.20 -3.82
N GLU A 120 -4.94 -6.00 -3.28
CA GLU A 120 -6.19 -6.38 -3.97
C GLU A 120 -6.33 -5.71 -5.36
N LYS A 121 -5.62 -4.59 -5.60
CA LYS A 121 -5.55 -3.87 -6.88
C LYS A 121 -4.46 -4.39 -7.83
N GLY A 122 -3.57 -5.27 -7.37
CA GLY A 122 -2.40 -5.76 -8.10
C GLY A 122 -1.07 -5.34 -7.46
N VAL A 123 0.02 -5.48 -8.23
CA VAL A 123 1.36 -5.04 -7.82
C VAL A 123 1.37 -3.52 -7.70
N GLN A 124 1.86 -3.01 -6.58
CA GLN A 124 2.12 -1.58 -6.38
C GLN A 124 3.53 -1.40 -5.86
N VAL A 125 4.31 -0.50 -6.46
CA VAL A 125 5.58 -0.05 -5.88
C VAL A 125 5.26 0.85 -4.69
N THR A 126 5.89 0.59 -3.55
CA THR A 126 5.74 1.37 -2.31
C THR A 126 6.94 2.28 -2.06
N ASP A 127 8.12 1.87 -2.51
CA ASP A 127 9.39 2.55 -2.25
C ASP A 127 10.35 2.34 -3.44
N CYS A 128 11.25 3.29 -3.66
CA CYS A 128 12.49 3.04 -4.40
C CYS A 128 13.57 2.51 -3.43
N ILE A 129 14.63 1.91 -3.94
CA ILE A 129 15.75 1.39 -3.13
C ILE A 129 16.99 2.25 -3.40
N SER A 130 17.63 2.76 -2.35
CA SER A 130 18.89 3.50 -2.44
C SER A 130 20.07 2.60 -2.83
N ASP A 131 21.21 3.19 -3.19
CA ASP A 131 22.45 2.46 -3.49
C ASP A 131 22.98 1.63 -2.28
N SER A 132 22.54 1.95 -1.06
CA SER A 132 22.81 1.20 0.18
C SER A 132 21.72 0.19 0.55
N GLY A 133 20.75 -0.06 -0.34
CA GLY A 133 19.65 -0.98 -0.10
C GLY A 133 18.67 -0.50 0.99
N ILE A 134 18.47 0.82 1.12
CA ILE A 134 17.53 1.43 2.08
C ILE A 134 16.30 1.93 1.32
N PRO A 135 15.06 1.63 1.76
CA PRO A 135 13.85 2.13 1.13
C PRO A 135 13.70 3.66 1.18
N VAL A 136 13.31 4.25 0.05
CA VAL A 136 12.94 5.66 -0.12
C VAL A 136 11.44 5.68 -0.49
N PRO A 137 10.54 6.16 0.39
CA PRO A 137 9.10 6.10 0.15
C PRO A 137 8.68 6.75 -1.17
N LEU A 138 7.72 6.16 -1.86
CA LEU A 138 7.19 6.69 -3.12
C LEU A 138 6.60 8.10 -2.94
N ASN A 139 7.02 9.02 -3.82
CA ASN A 139 6.78 10.47 -3.74
C ASN A 139 7.40 11.13 -2.49
N GLY A 140 8.42 10.52 -1.91
CA GLY A 140 9.20 11.02 -0.78
C GLY A 140 10.70 11.12 -1.08
N SER A 141 11.43 11.64 -0.10
CA SER A 141 12.87 11.89 -0.18
C SER A 141 13.60 11.30 1.03
N LEU A 142 14.86 10.92 0.84
CA LEU A 142 15.75 10.42 1.90
C LEU A 142 17.16 10.98 1.72
N VAL A 143 17.82 11.41 2.79
CA VAL A 143 19.23 11.83 2.74
C VAL A 143 20.11 10.80 3.44
N LEU A 144 21.10 10.27 2.73
CA LEU A 144 22.07 9.30 3.25
C LEU A 144 23.47 9.68 2.76
N SER A 145 24.45 9.72 3.67
CA SER A 145 25.88 9.94 3.34
C SER A 145 26.16 11.17 2.45
N GLY A 146 25.36 12.24 2.58
CA GLY A 146 25.48 13.45 1.77
C GLY A 146 24.82 13.39 0.39
N VAL A 147 24.09 12.32 0.07
CA VAL A 147 23.26 12.19 -1.15
C VAL A 147 21.78 12.29 -0.76
N LYS A 148 21.04 13.14 -1.46
CA LYS A 148 19.58 13.22 -1.42
C LYS A 148 19.01 12.32 -2.51
N TYR A 149 18.18 11.37 -2.11
CA TYR A 149 17.40 10.50 -2.99
C TYR A 149 15.96 11.02 -3.02
N ASP A 150 15.34 11.06 -4.19
CA ASP A 150 13.91 11.33 -4.36
C ASP A 150 13.27 10.22 -5.19
N CYS A 151 12.29 9.53 -4.62
CA CYS A 151 11.53 8.51 -5.33
C CYS A 151 10.26 9.15 -5.89
N VAL A 152 10.12 9.30 -7.20
CA VAL A 152 9.05 10.08 -7.83
C VAL A 152 8.23 9.21 -8.79
N MET A 153 6.91 9.23 -8.65
CA MET A 153 5.98 8.75 -9.67
C MET A 153 5.65 9.91 -10.64
N GLU A 154 6.11 9.79 -11.88
CA GLU A 154 5.77 10.70 -12.97
C GLU A 154 4.27 10.56 -13.33
N ALA A 155 3.68 11.60 -13.92
CA ALA A 155 2.27 11.57 -14.36
C ALA A 155 1.97 10.50 -15.44
N SER A 156 3.02 9.95 -16.08
CA SER A 156 2.97 8.81 -16.99
C SER A 156 2.78 7.46 -16.28
N GLY A 157 2.87 7.42 -14.95
CA GLY A 157 2.92 6.20 -14.14
C GLY A 157 4.32 5.58 -14.02
N LYS A 158 5.34 6.13 -14.70
CA LYS A 158 6.73 5.73 -14.54
C LYS A 158 7.25 6.15 -13.16
N ILE A 159 8.04 5.29 -12.52
CA ILE A 159 8.69 5.58 -11.24
C ILE A 159 10.19 5.73 -11.47
N SER A 160 10.76 6.80 -10.92
CA SER A 160 12.17 7.17 -11.07
C SER A 160 12.77 7.48 -9.69
N ILE A 161 14.01 7.04 -9.44
CA ILE A 161 14.80 7.50 -8.29
C ILE A 161 15.82 8.53 -8.78
N HIS A 162 15.73 9.75 -8.25
CA HIS A 162 16.69 10.83 -8.50
C HIS A 162 17.74 10.86 -7.39
N ARG A 163 18.95 11.32 -7.72
CA ARG A 163 20.09 11.43 -6.81
C ARG A 163 20.75 12.79 -6.99
N ASP A 164 20.69 13.60 -5.95
CA ASP A 164 21.32 14.91 -5.89
C ASP A 164 22.34 14.96 -4.74
N ALA A 165 23.32 15.86 -4.84
CA ALA A 165 24.11 16.22 -3.66
C ALA A 165 23.17 16.84 -2.61
N ALA A 166 23.16 16.31 -1.39
CA ALA A 166 22.35 16.87 -0.32
C ALA A 166 22.78 18.33 -0.07
N PRO A 167 21.83 19.28 0.13
CA PRO A 167 22.17 20.66 0.38
C PRO A 167 23.16 20.77 1.54
N GLN A 168 24.36 21.28 1.24
CA GLN A 168 25.32 21.63 2.28
C GLN A 168 24.67 22.70 3.15
N ILE A 169 24.29 22.34 4.38
CA ILE A 169 23.90 23.31 5.39
C ILE A 169 25.16 24.15 5.61
N THR A 170 25.16 25.38 5.10
CA THR A 170 26.26 26.32 5.31
C THR A 170 26.28 26.75 6.77
N ALA A 171 26.84 25.90 7.61
CA ALA A 171 27.13 26.20 9.01
C ALA A 171 28.15 27.34 9.03
N SER A 172 27.65 28.56 9.25
CA SER A 172 28.47 29.72 9.55
C SER A 172 29.26 29.44 10.83
N ARG A 173 30.56 29.17 10.65
CA ARG A 173 31.52 28.83 11.71
C ARG A 173 31.77 30.01 12.65
N PRO A 174 31.61 29.85 13.97
CA PRO A 174 32.39 30.59 14.96
C PRO A 174 33.67 29.82 15.31
N THR A 175 34.68 30.54 15.76
CA THR A 175 36.08 30.08 15.85
C THR A 175 36.38 29.35 17.17
N THR A 176 37.41 28.49 17.13
CA THR A 176 38.22 27.98 18.27
C THR A 176 37.54 27.12 19.34
N LEU A 177 37.90 25.84 19.34
CA LEU A 177 38.29 25.11 20.55
C LEU A 177 39.63 24.38 20.29
N SER A 178 40.45 24.26 21.32
CA SER A 178 41.80 23.70 21.30
C SER A 178 41.82 22.17 21.20
N PRO A 179 42.95 21.54 20.82
CA PRO A 179 43.11 20.10 20.90
C PRO A 179 42.98 19.63 22.36
N VAL A 180 42.24 18.56 22.59
CA VAL A 180 42.30 17.78 23.83
C VAL A 180 42.95 16.45 23.48
N GLU A 181 44.07 16.17 24.13
CA GLU A 181 44.77 14.89 24.00
C GLU A 181 43.91 13.75 24.55
N ILE A 182 43.84 12.65 23.83
CA ILE A 182 43.33 11.38 24.36
C ILE A 182 44.49 10.39 24.32
N LEU A 183 45.02 10.06 25.51
CA LEU A 183 45.90 8.91 25.70
C LEU A 183 45.19 7.64 25.20
N GLY A 184 45.95 6.76 24.55
CA GLY A 184 45.44 5.44 24.13
C GLY A 184 45.07 4.53 25.31
N PRO A 185 44.74 3.26 25.01
CA PRO A 185 45.88 2.37 24.75
C PRO A 185 45.77 1.47 23.52
N MET A 186 46.91 1.36 22.84
CA MET A 186 47.51 0.11 22.35
C MET A 186 46.65 -0.86 21.51
N PHE A 187 46.71 -0.69 20.18
CA PHE A 187 46.78 -1.83 19.27
C PHE A 187 48.12 -1.79 18.53
N LYS A 188 48.78 -2.95 18.39
CA LYS A 188 50.13 -3.06 17.83
C LYS A 188 50.12 -2.78 16.33
N SER A 189 51.15 -2.09 15.86
CA SER A 189 51.47 -1.96 14.44
C SER A 189 51.79 -3.33 13.82
N PHE A 190 51.30 -3.54 12.61
CA PHE A 190 51.91 -4.45 11.65
C PHE A 190 52.43 -3.60 10.50
N ASP A 191 53.75 -3.44 10.45
CA ASP A 191 54.42 -2.80 9.33
C ASP A 191 54.60 -3.78 8.17
N SER A 192 54.50 -3.25 6.95
CA SER A 192 54.65 -3.99 5.71
C SER A 192 56.13 -4.10 5.30
N SER A 193 56.87 -5.00 5.94
CA SER A 193 58.17 -5.48 5.43
C SER A 193 58.62 -6.74 6.15
N ASP A 194 58.46 -7.91 5.50
CA ASP A 194 59.42 -9.04 5.51
C ASP A 194 58.94 -10.18 4.58
N VAL A 195 58.73 -9.84 3.30
CA VAL A 195 58.56 -10.82 2.22
C VAL A 195 59.93 -11.29 1.71
N ASN A 196 60.73 -12.00 2.53
CA ASN A 196 61.89 -12.74 2.02
C ASN A 196 62.55 -13.84 2.90
N GLU A 197 61.86 -14.48 3.86
CA GLU A 197 62.46 -15.58 4.66
C GLU A 197 61.61 -16.86 4.78
N LEU A 198 61.01 -17.32 3.66
CA LEU A 198 60.40 -18.68 3.58
C LEU A 198 60.73 -19.44 2.28
N LEU A 199 61.69 -18.95 1.48
CA LEU A 199 62.18 -19.62 0.25
C LEU A 199 63.65 -20.04 0.37
N ALA A 200 63.95 -21.03 1.22
CA ALA A 200 65.16 -21.83 1.08
C ALA A 200 65.06 -23.22 1.76
N ARG A 201 65.36 -24.27 0.99
CA ARG A 201 65.61 -25.70 1.35
C ARG A 201 64.33 -26.58 1.44
N THR A 202 63.99 -27.48 0.48
CA THR A 202 64.77 -28.58 -0.17
C THR A 202 65.08 -29.67 0.89
N THR A 203 64.70 -30.97 0.83
CA THR A 203 64.17 -31.93 -0.18
C THR A 203 63.56 -33.15 0.58
N ALA A 204 62.83 -34.15 0.04
CA ALA A 204 62.38 -34.56 -1.31
C ALA A 204 61.06 -35.39 -1.21
N ALA A 205 60.66 -36.11 -2.27
CA ALA A 205 59.61 -37.15 -2.29
C ALA A 205 60.23 -38.59 -2.20
N PRO A 206 59.44 -39.71 -2.12
CA PRO A 206 58.48 -40.11 -3.17
C PRO A 206 57.09 -40.63 -2.69
N GLU A 207 56.11 -40.40 -3.58
CA GLU A 207 55.02 -41.30 -4.02
C GLU A 207 54.12 -42.03 -3.00
N GLN A 208 52.84 -41.61 -2.98
CA GLN A 208 51.73 -42.54 -3.24
C GLN A 208 50.60 -41.83 -4.00
N GLU A 209 49.90 -42.53 -4.90
CA GLU A 209 49.06 -41.92 -5.95
C GLU A 209 47.64 -41.50 -5.51
N VAL A 210 47.30 -40.27 -5.89
CA VAL A 210 46.03 -39.77 -6.45
C VAL A 210 44.68 -40.37 -5.98
N SER A 211 43.88 -39.53 -5.33
CA SER A 211 42.49 -39.30 -5.74
C SER A 211 42.26 -37.79 -5.82
N ALA A 212 41.82 -37.29 -6.97
CA ALA A 212 41.70 -35.85 -7.23
C ALA A 212 40.24 -35.37 -7.09
N SER A 213 40.10 -34.07 -6.76
CA SER A 213 38.95 -33.17 -7.09
C SER A 213 37.54 -33.55 -6.57
N GLU A 214 36.68 -32.63 -6.10
CA GLU A 214 36.77 -31.16 -6.03
C GLU A 214 35.80 -30.59 -4.97
N GLN A 215 36.24 -29.50 -4.33
CA GLN A 215 35.45 -28.34 -3.88
C GLN A 215 33.96 -28.51 -3.50
N LEU A 216 33.68 -28.48 -2.19
CA LEU A 216 32.58 -27.68 -1.63
C LEU A 216 33.06 -27.06 -0.30
N MET A 217 33.63 -25.85 -0.35
CA MET A 217 33.42 -24.92 0.77
C MET A 217 31.99 -24.43 0.63
N GLU A 218 31.10 -25.00 1.43
CA GLU A 218 29.72 -24.56 1.53
C GLU A 218 29.71 -23.08 1.92
N ASN A 219 29.10 -22.23 1.09
CA ASN A 219 29.01 -20.81 1.36
C ASN A 219 28.23 -20.62 2.67
N ALA A 220 28.91 -20.16 3.71
CA ALA A 220 28.25 -19.74 4.93
C ALA A 220 27.36 -18.54 4.60
N GLU A 221 26.06 -18.78 4.39
CA GLU A 221 25.09 -17.70 4.20
C GLU A 221 25.11 -16.82 5.46
N THR A 222 25.44 -15.54 5.30
CA THR A 222 25.36 -14.59 6.42
C THR A 222 23.90 -14.47 6.88
N THR A 223 23.64 -14.85 8.13
CA THR A 223 22.33 -14.69 8.78
C THR A 223 22.42 -13.79 10.01
N CYS A 224 21.30 -13.15 10.34
CA CYS A 224 21.12 -12.44 11.60
C CYS A 224 20.16 -13.22 12.49
N ASP A 225 20.57 -13.56 13.71
CA ASP A 225 19.62 -14.06 14.71
C ASP A 225 18.81 -12.89 15.30
N PHE A 226 17.50 -13.03 15.28
CA PHE A 226 16.60 -12.15 16.03
C PHE A 226 15.51 -12.98 16.72
N GLU A 227 15.52 -12.97 18.06
CA GLU A 227 14.58 -13.73 18.91
C GLU A 227 14.57 -15.26 18.63
N GLY A 228 15.71 -15.80 18.18
CA GLY A 228 15.83 -17.22 17.80
C GLY A 228 15.36 -17.55 16.38
N GLU A 229 14.96 -16.55 15.59
CA GLU A 229 14.67 -16.70 14.17
C GLU A 229 15.89 -16.25 13.34
N ASN A 230 16.42 -17.15 12.50
CA ASN A 230 17.50 -16.83 11.58
C ASN A 230 16.97 -16.09 10.35
N ARG A 231 17.31 -14.81 10.25
CA ARG A 231 17.03 -13.95 9.09
C ARG A 231 18.16 -14.05 8.07
N LYS A 232 17.84 -14.17 6.78
CA LYS A 232 18.84 -14.10 5.70
C LYS A 232 19.33 -12.65 5.56
N SER A 233 20.53 -12.47 5.02
CA SER A 233 20.98 -11.14 4.68
C SER A 233 20.03 -10.44 3.69
N GLY A 234 19.80 -9.15 3.91
CA GLY A 234 18.84 -8.35 3.17
C GLY A 234 17.40 -8.42 3.71
N ASP A 235 17.06 -9.38 4.57
CA ASP A 235 15.73 -9.48 5.19
C ASP A 235 15.37 -8.19 5.93
N ILE A 236 14.10 -7.77 5.80
CA ILE A 236 13.53 -6.62 6.50
C ILE A 236 12.29 -7.08 7.28
N TRP A 237 12.22 -6.76 8.57
CA TRP A 237 11.11 -7.13 9.44
C TRP A 237 10.72 -6.00 10.40
N VAL A 238 9.57 -6.13 11.05
CA VAL A 238 9.13 -5.23 12.11
C VAL A 238 9.24 -5.96 13.45
N SER A 239 9.93 -5.38 14.43
CA SER A 239 9.87 -5.84 15.83
C SER A 239 9.05 -4.88 16.69
N ASP A 240 8.48 -5.42 17.77
CA ASP A 240 7.75 -4.66 18.80
C ASP A 240 6.52 -3.87 18.29
N GLY A 241 6.16 -4.03 17.01
CA GLY A 241 5.25 -3.15 16.29
C GLY A 241 5.80 -1.74 16.01
N ILE A 242 7.04 -1.46 16.41
CA ILE A 242 7.62 -0.11 16.48
C ILE A 242 8.84 0.04 15.58
N PHE A 243 9.70 -0.98 15.42
CA PHE A 243 10.99 -0.79 14.72
C PHE A 243 11.05 -1.60 13.42
N THR A 244 11.29 -0.93 12.30
CA THR A 244 11.70 -1.63 11.07
C THR A 244 13.19 -1.93 11.14
N LYS A 245 13.54 -3.22 11.05
CA LYS A 245 14.90 -3.75 11.12
C LYS A 245 15.33 -4.36 9.78
N LYS A 246 16.63 -4.37 9.52
CA LYS A 246 17.26 -5.04 8.37
C LYS A 246 18.43 -5.91 8.84
N CYS A 247 18.58 -7.08 8.24
CA CYS A 247 19.80 -7.89 8.33
C CYS A 247 20.80 -7.43 7.26
N THR A 248 22.03 -7.12 7.65
CA THR A 248 23.10 -6.64 6.75
C THR A 248 23.96 -7.79 6.22
N ASP A 249 24.74 -7.53 5.17
CA ASP A 249 25.60 -8.53 4.51
C ASP A 249 26.77 -9.05 5.39
N ASP A 250 27.08 -8.32 6.47
CA ASP A 250 28.00 -8.70 7.55
C ASP A 250 27.32 -9.32 8.80
N GLY A 251 26.00 -9.53 8.77
CA GLY A 251 25.27 -10.28 9.80
C GLY A 251 24.81 -9.43 10.99
N ALA A 252 24.84 -8.10 10.87
CA ALA A 252 24.32 -7.19 11.88
C ALA A 252 22.84 -6.89 11.68
N THR A 253 22.11 -6.70 12.78
CA THR A 253 20.74 -6.17 12.74
C THR A 253 20.75 -4.65 12.92
N VAL A 254 20.30 -3.91 11.92
CA VAL A 254 20.20 -2.44 11.97
C VAL A 254 18.74 -1.97 12.00
N ILE A 255 18.44 -0.96 12.81
CA ILE A 255 17.12 -0.30 12.81
C ILE A 255 17.12 0.81 11.76
N LEU A 256 16.19 0.71 10.81
CA LEU A 256 16.02 1.64 9.69
C LEU A 256 15.14 2.85 10.06
N ASN A 257 14.04 2.60 10.77
CA ASN A 257 13.05 3.60 11.14
C ASN A 257 12.15 3.10 12.28
N CYS A 258 11.37 4.02 12.86
CA CYS A 258 10.29 3.73 13.79
C CYS A 258 8.92 3.82 13.09
N ILE A 259 7.90 3.18 13.64
CA ILE A 259 6.52 3.17 13.18
C ILE A 259 5.64 3.81 14.28
N VAL A 260 4.78 4.76 13.92
CA VAL A 260 3.85 5.43 14.87
C VAL A 260 2.42 4.88 14.77
N ASP A 261 1.52 5.34 15.65
CA ASP A 261 0.14 4.84 15.82
C ASP A 261 -0.64 4.53 14.53
N ASP A 262 -0.55 5.37 13.50
CA ASP A 262 -1.28 5.23 12.23
C ASP A 262 -0.52 4.44 11.15
N LYS A 263 0.60 3.82 11.53
CA LYS A 263 1.61 3.16 10.69
C LYS A 263 2.45 4.10 9.82
N THR A 264 2.44 5.40 10.08
CA THR A 264 3.41 6.33 9.47
C THR A 264 4.83 5.94 9.88
N ILE A 265 5.75 6.01 8.91
CA ILE A 265 7.17 5.70 9.11
C ILE A 265 7.90 6.97 9.54
N LEU A 266 8.62 6.89 10.65
CA LEU A 266 9.42 7.96 11.23
C LEU A 266 10.90 7.58 11.16
N ASN A 267 11.68 8.29 10.34
CA ASN A 267 13.11 8.02 10.17
C ASN A 267 13.88 8.19 11.49
N VAL A 268 14.97 7.43 11.66
CA VAL A 268 15.87 7.62 12.80
C VAL A 268 16.45 9.04 12.77
N ASP A 269 16.58 9.63 13.96
CA ASP A 269 17.00 11.01 14.22
C ASP A 269 15.99 12.08 13.73
N THR A 270 14.68 11.75 13.76
CA THR A 270 13.59 12.69 13.42
C THR A 270 12.48 12.73 14.48
N GLU A 271 11.70 13.83 14.45
CA GLU A 271 10.56 14.09 15.34
C GLU A 271 9.34 14.49 14.49
N PHE A 272 8.16 14.00 14.85
CA PHE A 272 6.91 14.20 14.09
C PHE A 272 5.72 14.34 15.02
N THR A 273 4.81 15.28 14.73
CA THR A 273 3.66 15.57 15.60
C THR A 273 2.34 15.30 14.87
N ILE A 274 1.50 14.44 15.45
CA ILE A 274 0.14 14.14 14.97
C ILE A 274 -0.85 14.50 16.07
N GLY A 275 -1.71 15.48 15.82
CA GLY A 275 -2.70 15.96 16.78
C GLY A 275 -2.02 16.49 18.06
N LYS A 276 -2.21 15.77 19.18
CA LYS A 276 -1.59 16.08 20.48
C LYS A 276 -0.34 15.27 20.79
N LYS A 277 0.05 14.31 19.94
CA LYS A 277 1.20 13.44 20.19
C LYS A 277 2.39 13.87 19.35
N THR A 278 3.54 14.01 20.00
CA THR A 278 4.84 14.19 19.36
C THR A 278 5.66 12.92 19.54
N TYR A 279 6.04 12.32 18.42
CA TYR A 279 6.82 11.08 18.32
C TYR A 279 8.26 11.42 17.95
N LYS A 280 9.22 10.75 18.58
CA LYS A 280 10.64 10.95 18.29
C LYS A 280 11.34 9.61 18.15
N CYS A 281 11.95 9.38 16.98
CA CYS A 281 12.80 8.22 16.70
C CYS A 281 14.25 8.72 16.64
N TYR A 282 15.15 8.25 17.51
CA TYR A 282 16.51 8.80 17.56
C TYR A 282 17.56 7.79 18.04
N ARG A 283 18.80 7.94 17.58
CA ARG A 283 19.95 7.13 17.99
C ARG A 283 20.72 7.84 19.11
N LYS A 284 20.83 7.18 20.26
CA LYS A 284 21.68 7.64 21.37
C LYS A 284 23.12 7.20 21.09
N LYS A 285 24.03 8.16 20.95
CA LYS A 285 25.40 7.91 20.44
C LYS A 285 26.27 7.14 21.43
N GLU A 286 26.02 7.34 22.72
CA GLU A 286 26.77 6.70 23.82
C GLU A 286 26.48 5.20 23.93
N GLU A 287 25.31 4.76 23.45
CA GLU A 287 24.81 3.38 23.56
C GLU A 287 24.64 2.69 22.20
N ASN A 288 24.90 3.40 21.09
CA ASN A 288 24.63 3.02 19.71
C ASN A 288 23.23 2.39 19.48
N ARG A 289 22.24 2.81 20.26
CA ARG A 289 20.89 2.23 20.30
C ARG A 289 19.86 3.24 19.79
N VAL A 290 18.86 2.76 19.07
CA VAL A 290 17.72 3.57 18.62
C VAL A 290 16.60 3.51 19.66
N TYR A 291 16.01 4.66 19.96
CA TYR A 291 14.93 4.86 20.92
C TYR A 291 13.72 5.45 20.22
N TYR A 292 12.56 5.13 20.78
CA TYR A 292 11.26 5.65 20.39
C TYR A 292 10.63 6.32 21.62
N GLU A 293 10.34 7.61 21.51
CA GLU A 293 9.64 8.39 22.54
C GLU A 293 8.31 8.91 22.00
N VAL A 294 7.30 8.96 22.88
CA VAL A 294 6.01 9.61 22.61
C VAL A 294 5.73 10.60 23.74
N ARG A 295 5.43 11.85 23.36
CA ARG A 295 5.06 12.94 24.26
C ARG A 295 3.65 13.40 23.94
N ILE A 296 2.88 13.77 24.96
CA ILE A 296 1.52 14.31 24.80
C ILE A 296 1.53 15.77 25.20
N ASN A 297 1.04 16.63 24.31
CA ASN A 297 0.92 18.08 24.45
C ASN A 297 -0.52 18.50 24.80
#